data_AF-A0A5K0Z7W0-F1
#
_entry.id   AF-A0A5K0Z7W0-F1
#
_cell.length_a   1.000
_cell.length_b   1.000
_cell.length_c   1.000
_cell.angle_alpha   90.00
_cell.angle_beta   90.00
_cell.angle_gamma   90.00
#
_symmetry.space_group_name_H-M   'P 1'
#
loop_
_entity.id
_entity.type
_entity.pdbx_description
1 polymer ?
#
loop_
_entity_poly.entity_id
_entity_poly.type
_entity_poly.pdbx_seq_one_letter_code
_entity_poly.pdbx_strand_id
1 'polypeptide(L)'
;VKQVVHNVESLTRISFLAHSLGGLFARHAISVLYSQDHDLNNARRGNKENPLSPKPSIAGLEPVNFITLATPHLGVRGKNQ
;
A
#
# COMPACT_ATOMS: atom_id res chain seq x y z
N VAL A 1 -0.23 -5.19 9.26
CA VAL A 1 -0.45 -5.56 7.83
C VAL A 1 0.38 -6.77 7.43
N LYS A 2 1.71 -6.71 7.34
CA LYS A 2 2.57 -7.83 6.90
C LYS A 2 2.27 -9.17 7.60
N GLN A 3 2.13 -9.19 8.93
CA GLN A 3 1.77 -10.41 9.68
C GLN A 3 0.40 -10.99 9.28
N VAL A 4 -0.60 -10.14 9.02
CA VAL A 4 -1.94 -10.59 8.59
C VAL A 4 -1.89 -11.16 7.19
N VAL A 5 -1.18 -10.50 6.28
CA VAL A 5 -0.96 -11.01 4.92
C VAL A 5 -0.23 -12.36 4.95
N HIS A 6 0.78 -12.49 5.81
CA HIS A 6 1.51 -13.75 5.99
C HIS A 6 0.63 -14.87 6.55
N ASN A 7 -0.23 -14.56 7.52
CA ASN A 7 -1.05 -15.57 8.18
C ASN A 7 -2.32 -15.95 7.38
N VAL A 8 -2.72 -15.15 6.41
CA VAL A 8 -3.94 -15.36 5.61
C VAL A 8 -3.60 -15.36 4.13
N GLU A 9 -3.14 -16.50 3.64
CA GLU A 9 -2.63 -16.69 2.27
C GLU A 9 -3.68 -16.42 1.17
N SER A 10 -4.98 -16.45 1.51
CA SER A 10 -6.07 -16.18 0.56
C SER A 10 -6.32 -14.69 0.31
N LEU A 11 -5.65 -13.78 1.04
CA LEU A 11 -5.76 -12.35 0.80
C LEU A 11 -5.06 -11.98 -0.51
N THR A 12 -5.80 -11.37 -1.42
CA THR A 12 -5.28 -10.93 -2.73
C THR A 12 -5.34 -9.42 -2.93
N ARG A 13 -6.21 -8.74 -2.18
CA ARG A 13 -6.57 -7.33 -2.38
C ARG A 13 -6.58 -6.56 -1.07
N ILE A 14 -6.27 -5.28 -1.15
CA ILE A 14 -6.30 -4.38 0.01
C ILE A 14 -6.99 -3.05 -0.33
N SER A 15 -7.82 -2.58 0.59
CA SER A 15 -8.39 -1.22 0.59
C SER A 15 -8.09 -0.54 1.91
N PHE A 16 -7.84 0.75 1.87
CA PHE A 16 -7.58 1.58 3.04
C PHE A 16 -8.75 2.54 3.24
N LEU A 17 -9.37 2.48 4.41
CA LEU A 17 -10.36 3.45 4.88
C LEU A 17 -9.79 4.15 6.12
N ALA A 18 -9.79 5.47 6.11
CA ALA A 18 -9.28 6.25 7.22
C ALA A 18 -10.11 7.51 7.49
N HIS A 19 -10.12 7.98 8.73
CA HIS A 19 -10.85 9.17 9.15
C HIS A 19 -9.93 10.14 9.89
N SER A 20 -10.14 11.44 9.68
CA SER A 20 -9.39 12.52 10.33
C SER A 20 -7.88 12.34 10.12
N LEU A 21 -7.06 12.54 11.16
CA LEU A 21 -5.61 12.34 11.14
C LEU A 21 -5.19 10.95 10.65
N GLY A 22 -6.03 9.93 10.84
CA GLY A 22 -5.76 8.57 10.40
C GLY A 22 -5.46 8.44 8.91
N GLY A 23 -5.99 9.34 8.05
CA GLY A 23 -5.69 9.31 6.62
C GLY A 23 -4.24 9.67 6.28
N LEU A 24 -3.59 10.51 7.08
CA LEU A 24 -2.15 10.79 6.96
C LEU A 24 -1.33 9.57 7.38
N PHE A 25 -1.71 8.91 8.48
CA PHE A 25 -1.06 7.66 8.91
C PHE A 25 -1.24 6.55 7.87
N ALA A 26 -2.42 6.39 7.30
CA ALA A 26 -2.68 5.41 6.25
C ALA A 26 -1.85 5.70 5.00
N ARG A 27 -1.75 6.97 4.56
CA ARG A 27 -0.88 7.37 3.45
C ARG A 27 0.58 7.02 3.72
N HIS A 28 1.07 7.31 4.92
CA HIS A 28 2.44 6.96 5.31
C HIS A 28 2.66 5.44 5.32
N ALA A 29 1.73 4.67 5.91
CA ALA A 29 1.80 3.21 5.93
C ALA A 29 1.79 2.60 4.53
N ILE A 30 0.99 3.14 3.60
CA ILE A 30 1.00 2.73 2.18
C ILE A 30 2.40 2.93 1.60
N SER A 31 3.02 4.09 1.81
CA SER A 31 4.38 4.35 1.31
C SER A 31 5.42 3.37 1.88
N VAL A 32 5.31 2.99 3.15
CA VAL A 32 6.22 2.02 3.78
C VAL A 32 5.99 0.59 3.30
N LEU A 33 4.74 0.26 2.93
CA LEU A 33 4.35 -1.08 2.48
C LEU A 33 4.39 -1.24 0.95
N TYR A 34 4.53 -0.15 0.21
CA TYR A 34 4.61 -0.15 -1.24
C TYR A 34 5.85 -0.92 -1.69
N SER A 35 5.66 -1.81 -2.66
CA SER A 35 6.75 -2.53 -3.30
C SER A 35 6.48 -2.52 -4.80
N GLN A 36 7.33 -1.81 -5.52
CA GLN A 36 7.46 -1.95 -6.95
C GLN A 36 8.36 -3.17 -7.15
N ASP A 37 7.86 -4.17 -7.87
CA ASP A 37 8.40 -5.53 -7.90
C ASP A 37 9.71 -5.62 -8.71
N HIS A 38 10.70 -4.79 -8.34
CA HIS A 38 12.05 -4.73 -8.88
C HIS A 38 13.09 -5.42 -7.98
N ASP A 39 12.79 -5.65 -6.69
CA ASP A 39 13.87 -5.92 -5.71
C ASP A 39 13.76 -7.18 -4.87
N LEU A 40 12.91 -8.18 -5.18
CA LEU A 40 12.91 -9.39 -4.34
C LEU A 40 13.00 -10.77 -4.99
N ASN A 41 12.88 -11.00 -6.31
CA ASN A 41 13.02 -12.38 -6.82
C ASN A 41 13.46 -12.61 -8.28
N ASN A 42 14.11 -11.66 -8.96
CA ASN A 42 14.81 -11.96 -10.22
C ASN A 42 16.07 -12.83 -10.08
N ALA A 43 16.28 -13.48 -8.92
CA ALA A 43 17.38 -14.41 -8.72
C ALA A 43 17.04 -15.88 -8.97
N ARG A 44 15.77 -16.36 -9.02
CA ARG A 44 15.53 -17.82 -8.91
C ARG A 44 14.39 -18.49 -9.68
N ARG A 45 13.84 -17.94 -10.76
CA ARG A 45 13.12 -18.82 -11.70
C ARG A 45 13.06 -18.27 -13.11
N GLY A 46 13.92 -18.85 -13.95
CA GLY A 46 13.79 -18.73 -15.39
C GLY A 46 12.44 -19.28 -15.83
N ASN A 47 11.69 -18.46 -16.56
CA ASN A 47 11.16 -18.81 -17.86
C ASN A 47 10.49 -17.58 -18.48
N LYS A 48 11.12 -17.13 -19.57
CA LYS A 48 10.58 -16.58 -20.82
C LYS A 48 9.13 -16.06 -20.82
N GLU A 49 9.04 -14.82 -21.32
CA GLU A 49 7.90 -14.21 -22.05
C GLU A 49 6.78 -13.55 -21.22
N ASN A 50 7.00 -12.30 -20.77
CA ASN A 50 6.04 -11.21 -20.99
C ASN A 50 6.68 -9.83 -20.70
N PRO A 51 6.50 -8.78 -21.54
CA PRO A 51 7.02 -7.43 -21.30
C PRO A 51 6.07 -6.61 -20.40
N LEU A 52 5.47 -7.24 -19.38
CA LEU A 52 4.56 -6.56 -18.49
C LEU A 52 5.34 -6.08 -17.27
N SER A 53 5.59 -4.78 -17.23
CA SER A 53 6.19 -4.07 -16.09
C SER A 53 5.67 -4.62 -14.76
N PRO A 54 6.55 -4.86 -13.78
CA PRO A 54 6.16 -5.36 -12.47
C PRO A 54 5.01 -4.54 -11.88
N LYS A 55 3.89 -5.21 -11.56
CA LYS A 55 2.70 -4.51 -11.04
C LYS A 55 2.99 -4.01 -9.63
N PRO A 56 2.67 -2.73 -9.33
CA PRO A 56 2.83 -2.22 -7.97
C PRO A 56 1.93 -2.98 -7.00
N SER A 57 2.46 -3.28 -5.81
CA SER A 57 1.70 -3.92 -4.73
C SER A 57 1.89 -3.21 -3.39
N ILE A 58 0.97 -3.44 -2.45
CA ILE A 58 1.09 -2.97 -1.07
C ILE A 58 1.15 -4.20 -0.17
N ALA A 59 2.32 -4.47 0.40
CA ALA A 59 2.61 -5.68 1.16
C ALA A 59 2.30 -6.98 0.39
N GLY A 60 2.48 -6.99 -0.94
CA GLY A 60 2.16 -8.12 -1.81
C GLY A 60 0.69 -8.25 -2.20
N LEU A 61 -0.18 -7.34 -1.76
CA LEU A 61 -1.60 -7.31 -2.13
C LEU A 61 -1.85 -6.29 -3.25
N GLU A 62 -2.82 -6.60 -4.12
CA GLU A 62 -3.29 -5.69 -5.15
C GLU A 62 -4.04 -4.50 -4.49
N PRO A 63 -3.59 -3.25 -4.74
CA PRO A 63 -4.27 -2.07 -4.22
C PRO A 63 -5.61 -1.85 -4.94
N VAL A 64 -6.69 -1.61 -4.17
CA VAL A 64 -8.02 -1.36 -4.74
C VAL A 64 -8.50 0.06 -4.47
N ASN A 65 -8.63 0.45 -3.20
CA ASN A 65 -9.15 1.77 -2.82
C ASN A 65 -8.32 2.43 -1.72
N PHE A 66 -8.24 3.75 -1.76
CA PHE A 66 -7.79 4.59 -0.65
C PHE A 66 -8.85 5.67 -0.40
N ILE A 67 -9.62 5.50 0.67
CA ILE A 67 -10.74 6.37 1.04
C ILE A 67 -10.38 7.06 2.35
N THR A 68 -10.46 8.38 2.36
CA THR A 68 -10.24 9.18 3.55
C THR A 68 -11.42 10.10 3.82
N LEU A 69 -11.84 10.20 5.08
CA LEU A 69 -12.95 11.02 5.52
C LEU A 69 -12.44 12.12 6.46
N ALA A 70 -12.76 13.37 6.18
CA ALA A 70 -12.34 14.53 6.99
C ALA A 70 -10.83 14.57 7.29
N THR A 71 -9.99 13.99 6.42
CA THR A 71 -8.54 13.96 6.62
C THR A 71 -7.93 15.31 6.26
N PRO A 72 -7.15 15.93 7.16
CA PRO A 72 -6.46 17.18 6.88
C PRO A 72 -5.22 16.91 6.03
N HIS A 73 -5.41 16.65 4.73
CA HIS A 73 -4.33 16.25 3.82
C HIS A 73 -3.19 17.25 3.73
N LEU A 74 -3.47 18.52 3.97
CA LEU A 74 -2.53 19.64 3.98
C LEU A 74 -2.29 20.19 5.40
N GLY A 75 -2.73 19.46 6.42
CA GLY A 75 -2.78 19.96 7.79
C GLY A 75 -4.02 20.83 8.05
N VAL A 76 -4.11 21.33 9.28
CA VAL A 76 -5.11 22.31 9.71
C VAL A 76 -4.40 23.51 10.29
N ARG A 77 -5.03 24.69 10.19
CA ARG A 77 -4.54 25.88 10.88
C ARG A 77 -4.74 25.69 12.38
N GLY A 78 -3.68 25.91 13.16
CA GLY A 78 -3.77 25.88 14.62
C GLY A 78 -4.69 26.99 15.14
N LYS A 79 -5.30 26.78 16.30
CA LYS A 79 -6.08 27.83 16.96
C LYS A 79 -5.16 29.03 17.25
N ASN A 80 -5.56 30.21 16.78
CA ASN A 80 -4.83 31.49 16.88
C ASN A 80 -3.56 31.62 16.02
N GLN A 81 -3.44 30.86 14.93
CA GLN A 81 -2.42 31.10 13.90
C GLN A 81 -2.99 31.85 12.73
#